data_AF-A0A8J2LU51-F1
#
_entry.id   AF-A0A8J2LU51-F1
#
_cell.length_a   1.000
_cell.length_b   1.000
_cell.length_c   1.000
_cell.angle_alpha   90.00
_cell.angle_beta   90.00
_cell.angle_gamma   90.00
#
_symmetry.space_group_name_H-M   'P 1'
#
loop_
_entity.id
_entity.type
_entity.pdbx_description
1 polymer ?
#
loop_
_entity_poly.entity_id
_entity_poly.type
_entity_poly.pdbx_seq_one_letter_code
_entity_poly.pdbx_strand_id
1 'polypeptide(L)'
;MPLPNFRLLTLLWKHIICGTLTTEVHCTRITPIQGNVANMDDSGKRIREISTTVADLTLKETLCLNFSDGTKTQIHTIEYVRMEQQFPISAFYKFGIPLIKTTCICDCAGAEQYCSVDDYKYKNCTKSSVCYRTYHAHQSSSGCLMSSKSEVCCEVEIEPYEGKIYTAVKLTQPDTIIILRHRIYERISNRSWTEAASEEFEAVVNKGSAKMETIDKRQMEIRVTTGRVIREMPNGMYYFSNDHRVLMMGVRLNEPTESDIHKLGWLRKKDNSWLIRNGIIKITDSQHITIENCKGQRYLTRYNAEYFVIYGDRLIDLDLGYPINEQNWIERAEILNDDRAVRIIHAEGTVIHISVSSGTRPIILRHASHLLTFNGTIRMDEQSNRFLNLTILGGKGTLIGYVHRSEDKSSTDWSFSIEIGTATRTKFTATIGGIPTGIISDRYVCLQPAGDANAEQCKWLKYEASPLRERHIAHRWQAGIANCPGCNERGIENFLLKLDPRQWLDGLNSTTEAVTCALEIALIIVSILATVLICTKCIIPLVRCTISLSKPPRK
;
A
#
# COMPACT_ATOMS: atom_id res chain seq x y z
N MET A 1 13.02 -52.40 -51.42
CA MET A 1 13.07 -52.10 -49.97
C MET A 1 14.07 -50.98 -49.79
N PRO A 2 13.65 -49.74 -49.47
CA PRO A 2 13.01 -49.37 -48.22
C PRO A 2 11.71 -48.54 -48.37
N LEU A 3 11.01 -48.35 -47.25
CA LEU A 3 9.72 -47.68 -47.05
C LEU A 3 9.76 -46.16 -47.30
N PRO A 4 8.69 -45.54 -47.85
CA PRO A 4 8.54 -44.09 -47.88
C PRO A 4 7.61 -43.54 -46.78
N ASN A 5 7.92 -42.32 -46.33
CA ASN A 5 6.99 -41.27 -45.88
C ASN A 5 6.19 -41.45 -44.57
N PHE A 6 6.87 -41.23 -43.43
CA PHE A 6 6.22 -40.90 -42.14
C PHE A 6 6.20 -39.39 -41.81
N ARG A 7 6.51 -38.50 -42.76
CA ARG A 7 6.52 -37.03 -42.56
C ARG A 7 5.36 -36.27 -43.21
N LEU A 8 4.51 -36.92 -44.00
CA LEU A 8 3.36 -36.27 -44.63
C LEU A 8 2.05 -36.37 -43.82
N LEU A 9 1.96 -37.36 -42.91
CA LEU A 9 0.75 -37.61 -42.11
C LEU A 9 0.62 -36.71 -40.87
N THR A 10 1.70 -36.08 -40.41
CA THR A 10 1.66 -35.15 -39.24
C THR A 10 1.38 -33.70 -39.62
N LEU A 11 1.49 -33.34 -40.90
CA LEU A 11 1.11 -32.02 -41.44
C LEU A 11 -0.36 -31.97 -41.87
N LEU A 12 -0.94 -33.09 -42.28
CA LEU A 12 -2.35 -33.20 -42.63
C LEU A 12 -3.28 -33.38 -41.41
N TRP A 13 -2.74 -33.78 -40.24
CA TRP A 13 -3.55 -33.90 -39.01
C TRP A 13 -3.61 -32.62 -38.17
N LYS A 14 -2.83 -31.58 -38.51
CA LYS A 14 -2.93 -30.25 -37.89
C LYS A 14 -3.95 -29.31 -38.56
N HIS A 15 -4.56 -29.72 -39.67
CA HIS A 15 -5.57 -28.93 -40.38
C HIS A 15 -6.97 -29.56 -40.41
N ILE A 16 -7.23 -30.56 -39.57
CA ILE A 16 -8.57 -31.11 -39.33
C ILE A 16 -8.86 -31.07 -37.83
N ILE A 17 -8.74 -29.89 -37.24
CA ILE A 17 -9.64 -29.49 -36.15
C ILE A 17 -10.54 -28.45 -36.80
N CYS A 18 -11.71 -28.94 -37.20
CA CYS A 18 -12.80 -28.22 -37.81
C CYS A 18 -13.20 -27.03 -36.90
N GLY A 19 -12.60 -25.87 -37.13
CA GLY A 19 -13.28 -24.76 -37.81
C GLY A 19 -14.78 -24.58 -37.57
N THR A 20 -15.24 -24.50 -36.32
CA THR A 20 -16.47 -23.75 -35.98
C THR A 20 -16.24 -22.96 -34.69
N LEU A 21 -15.41 -21.92 -34.77
CA LEU A 21 -15.53 -20.77 -33.89
C LEU A 21 -16.13 -19.64 -34.74
N THR A 22 -17.42 -19.71 -35.04
CA THR A 22 -18.15 -18.50 -35.40
C THR A 22 -18.18 -17.68 -34.12
N THR A 23 -17.37 -16.64 -34.04
CA THR A 23 -17.47 -15.61 -33.00
C THR A 23 -18.80 -14.88 -33.21
N GLU A 24 -19.89 -15.51 -32.82
CA GLU A 24 -21.21 -14.91 -32.84
C GLU A 24 -21.23 -13.80 -31.80
N VAL A 25 -21.22 -12.55 -32.26
CA VAL A 25 -21.42 -11.38 -31.40
C VAL A 25 -22.76 -11.53 -30.70
N HIS A 26 -22.78 -11.48 -29.36
CA HIS A 26 -24.02 -11.40 -28.61
C HIS A 26 -24.55 -9.97 -28.69
N CYS A 27 -25.81 -9.82 -29.10
CA CYS A 27 -26.48 -8.54 -29.15
C CYS A 27 -27.33 -8.41 -27.91
N THR A 28 -26.95 -7.50 -27.02
CA THR A 28 -27.63 -7.32 -25.73
C THR A 28 -29.08 -6.90 -25.96
N ARG A 29 -29.99 -7.38 -25.11
CA ARG A 29 -31.40 -7.00 -25.18
C ARG A 29 -31.58 -5.58 -24.63
N ILE A 30 -31.47 -4.60 -25.51
CA ILE A 30 -31.62 -3.17 -25.19
C ILE A 30 -32.97 -2.67 -25.72
N THR A 31 -33.58 -1.71 -25.04
CA THR A 31 -34.80 -1.01 -25.50
C THR A 31 -34.44 0.39 -26.01
N PRO A 32 -34.15 0.56 -27.31
CA PRO A 32 -33.77 1.86 -27.83
C PRO A 32 -34.99 2.74 -28.15
N ILE A 33 -34.76 4.04 -28.13
CA ILE A 33 -35.68 5.06 -28.59
C ILE A 33 -35.27 5.44 -30.01
N GLN A 34 -36.17 5.28 -30.98
CA GLN A 34 -35.92 5.64 -32.37
C GLN A 34 -36.81 6.82 -32.77
N GLY A 35 -36.20 7.82 -33.40
CA GLY A 35 -36.90 9.00 -33.91
C GLY A 35 -36.26 9.50 -35.21
N ASN A 36 -36.89 10.50 -35.82
CA ASN A 36 -36.36 11.18 -37.00
C ASN A 36 -36.11 12.64 -36.67
N VAL A 37 -34.97 13.15 -37.11
CA VAL A 37 -34.59 14.57 -37.01
C VAL A 37 -34.64 15.14 -38.42
N ALA A 38 -35.44 16.18 -38.63
CA ALA A 38 -35.50 16.89 -39.91
C ALA A 38 -34.68 18.17 -39.81
N ASN A 39 -33.66 18.30 -40.66
CA ASN A 39 -32.98 19.57 -40.86
C ASN A 39 -33.87 20.46 -41.74
N MET A 40 -34.11 21.69 -41.28
CA MET A 40 -34.87 22.71 -42.01
C MET A 40 -33.89 23.71 -42.64
N ASP A 41 -34.25 24.25 -43.80
CA ASP A 41 -33.56 25.42 -44.34
C ASP A 41 -34.01 26.69 -43.60
N ASP A 42 -33.40 27.84 -43.94
CA ASP A 42 -33.75 29.15 -43.40
C ASP A 42 -35.21 29.55 -43.70
N SER A 43 -35.90 28.84 -44.61
CA SER A 43 -37.32 29.01 -44.93
C SER A 43 -38.24 28.03 -44.19
N GLY A 44 -37.70 27.17 -43.31
CA GLY A 44 -38.43 26.17 -42.54
C GLY A 44 -38.79 24.89 -43.33
N LYS A 45 -38.31 24.74 -44.57
CA LYS A 45 -38.57 23.57 -45.41
C LYS A 45 -37.59 22.45 -45.07
N ARG A 46 -38.11 21.22 -44.95
CA ARG A 46 -37.31 20.03 -44.62
C ARG A 46 -36.34 19.69 -45.77
N ILE A 47 -35.04 19.77 -45.52
CA ILE A 47 -33.98 19.46 -46.49
C ILE A 47 -33.54 17.99 -46.37
N ARG A 48 -33.37 17.50 -45.15
CA ARG A 48 -32.80 16.17 -44.88
C ARG A 48 -33.44 15.57 -43.64
N GLU A 49 -33.88 14.32 -43.75
CA GLU A 49 -34.38 13.54 -42.63
C GLU A 49 -33.30 12.53 -42.22
N ILE A 50 -32.92 12.55 -40.94
CA ILE A 50 -31.90 11.69 -40.36
C ILE A 50 -32.61 10.83 -39.31
N SER A 51 -32.46 9.51 -39.38
CA SER A 51 -32.95 8.62 -38.35
C SER A 51 -31.94 8.57 -37.21
N THR A 52 -32.42 8.80 -35.99
CA THR A 52 -31.62 8.76 -34.77
C THR A 52 -32.13 7.64 -33.87
N THR A 53 -31.23 6.75 -33.47
CA THR A 53 -31.46 5.68 -32.50
C THR A 53 -30.68 5.99 -31.24
N VAL A 54 -31.38 6.14 -30.12
CA VAL A 54 -30.78 6.39 -28.80
C VAL A 54 -30.93 5.13 -27.96
N ALA A 55 -29.85 4.73 -27.29
CA ALA A 55 -29.81 3.54 -26.45
C ALA A 55 -28.88 3.76 -25.27
N ASP A 56 -29.24 3.12 -24.16
CA ASP A 56 -28.42 3.09 -22.96
C ASP A 56 -27.62 1.80 -22.95
N LEU A 57 -26.31 1.90 -22.77
CA LEU A 57 -25.41 0.75 -22.62
C LEU A 57 -24.75 0.75 -21.26
N THR A 58 -24.61 -0.44 -20.68
CA THR A 58 -23.77 -0.71 -19.52
C THR A 58 -22.45 -1.36 -19.94
N LEU A 59 -21.48 -1.42 -19.02
CA LEU A 59 -20.15 -1.96 -19.30
C LEU A 59 -20.24 -3.40 -19.81
N LYS A 60 -19.55 -3.70 -20.91
CA LYS A 60 -19.52 -4.99 -21.64
C LYS A 60 -20.77 -5.30 -22.48
N GLU A 61 -21.78 -4.42 -22.52
CA GLU A 61 -22.93 -4.60 -23.40
C GLU A 61 -22.60 -4.24 -24.85
N THR A 62 -23.35 -4.83 -25.78
CA THR A 62 -23.20 -4.59 -27.22
C THR A 62 -24.54 -4.25 -27.87
N LEU A 63 -24.63 -3.05 -28.45
CA LEU A 63 -25.74 -2.65 -29.31
C LEU A 63 -25.52 -3.16 -30.72
N CYS A 64 -26.50 -3.86 -31.29
CA CYS A 64 -26.46 -4.33 -32.66
C CYS A 64 -27.54 -3.68 -33.54
N LEU A 65 -27.10 -3.09 -34.64
CA LEU A 65 -27.93 -2.38 -35.60
C LEU A 65 -27.82 -3.07 -36.97
N ASN A 66 -28.93 -3.59 -37.47
CA ASN A 66 -29.00 -4.16 -38.81
C ASN A 66 -29.53 -3.11 -39.80
N PHE A 67 -28.71 -2.78 -40.78
CA PHE A 67 -29.07 -1.91 -41.88
C PHE A 67 -29.28 -2.75 -43.14
N SER A 68 -30.45 -2.58 -43.77
CA SER A 68 -30.82 -3.30 -44.99
C SER A 68 -31.30 -2.30 -46.03
N ASP A 69 -30.54 -2.19 -47.13
CA ASP A 69 -30.87 -1.32 -48.27
C ASP A 69 -31.37 -2.15 -49.47
N GLY A 70 -32.00 -3.30 -49.20
CA GLY A 70 -32.54 -4.22 -50.21
C GLY A 70 -31.50 -5.05 -50.98
N THR A 71 -30.29 -4.53 -51.20
CA THR A 71 -29.20 -5.22 -51.93
C THR A 71 -28.05 -5.68 -51.05
N LYS A 72 -27.85 -5.04 -49.89
CA LYS A 72 -26.81 -5.38 -48.92
C LYS A 72 -27.37 -5.27 -47.50
N THR A 73 -27.07 -6.28 -46.69
CA THR A 73 -27.36 -6.31 -45.25
C THR A 73 -26.05 -6.18 -44.48
N GLN A 74 -25.95 -5.17 -43.63
CA GLN A 74 -24.78 -4.91 -42.80
C GLN A 74 -25.22 -4.85 -41.34
N ILE A 75 -24.48 -5.53 -40.46
CA ILE A 75 -24.70 -5.46 -39.01
C ILE A 75 -23.59 -4.61 -38.41
N HIS A 76 -23.97 -3.50 -37.79
CA HIS A 76 -23.09 -2.63 -37.03
C HIS A 76 -23.21 -2.99 -35.56
N THR A 77 -22.09 -3.20 -34.89
CA THR A 77 -22.07 -3.53 -33.46
C THR A 77 -21.26 -2.49 -32.71
N ILE A 78 -21.82 -1.92 -31.65
CA ILE A 78 -21.15 -0.96 -30.78
C ILE A 78 -21.06 -1.60 -29.40
N GLU A 79 -19.84 -1.97 -29.01
CA GLU A 79 -19.52 -2.64 -27.75
C GLU A 79 -18.93 -1.62 -26.76
N TYR A 80 -19.45 -1.58 -25.54
CA TYR A 80 -18.84 -0.83 -24.44
C TYR A 80 -17.73 -1.66 -23.79
N VAL A 81 -16.50 -1.49 -24.26
CA VAL A 81 -15.39 -2.37 -23.92
C VAL A 81 -14.90 -2.15 -22.49
N ARG A 82 -14.59 -0.91 -22.14
CA ARG A 82 -14.00 -0.56 -20.83
C ARG A 82 -14.21 0.91 -20.49
N MET A 83 -14.22 1.20 -19.19
CA MET A 83 -14.22 2.55 -18.63
C MET A 83 -12.92 2.79 -17.90
N GLU A 84 -12.29 3.92 -18.17
CA GLU A 84 -11.03 4.31 -17.56
C GLU A 84 -11.17 5.68 -16.88
N GLN A 85 -10.50 5.84 -15.75
CA GLN A 85 -10.28 7.14 -15.12
C GLN A 85 -8.79 7.42 -15.07
N GLN A 86 -8.37 8.53 -15.67
CA GLN A 86 -6.99 8.97 -15.69
C GLN A 86 -6.82 10.14 -14.71
N PHE A 87 -6.17 9.87 -13.59
CA PHE A 87 -5.90 10.83 -12.51
C PHE A 87 -4.57 11.53 -12.76
N PRO A 88 -4.54 12.86 -12.98
CA PRO A 88 -3.29 13.58 -13.06
C PRO A 88 -2.61 13.66 -11.69
N ILE A 89 -1.29 13.47 -11.68
CA ILE A 89 -0.42 13.60 -10.52
C ILE A 89 -0.03 15.08 -10.41
N SER A 90 -0.63 15.76 -9.44
CA SER A 90 -0.39 17.20 -9.20
C SER A 90 0.94 17.47 -8.48
N ALA A 91 1.40 16.51 -7.68
CA ALA A 91 2.66 16.59 -6.96
C ALA A 91 3.15 15.20 -6.55
N PHE A 92 4.46 15.04 -6.38
CA PHE A 92 5.06 13.80 -5.91
C PHE A 92 6.32 14.07 -5.08
N TYR A 93 6.71 13.09 -4.25
CA TYR A 93 8.02 13.06 -3.60
C TYR A 93 8.44 11.63 -3.27
N LYS A 94 9.75 11.40 -3.16
CA LYS A 94 10.30 10.10 -2.76
C LYS A 94 10.53 10.06 -1.25
N PHE A 95 10.21 8.94 -0.63
CA PHE A 95 10.40 8.73 0.80
C PHE A 95 10.83 7.29 1.10
N GLY A 96 11.27 7.07 2.34
CA GLY A 96 11.68 5.78 2.87
C GLY A 96 11.02 5.54 4.20
N ILE A 97 10.94 4.28 4.62
CA ILE A 97 10.53 3.94 5.98
C ILE A 97 11.77 4.10 6.87
N PRO A 98 11.75 4.97 7.88
CA PRO A 98 12.89 5.21 8.76
C PRO A 98 13.16 4.02 9.67
N LEU A 99 14.38 3.51 9.64
CA LEU A 99 14.99 2.67 10.65
C LEU A 99 15.70 3.60 11.64
N ILE A 100 15.23 3.62 12.89
CA ILE A 100 15.78 4.48 13.95
C ILE A 100 16.67 3.66 14.87
N LYS A 101 17.90 4.12 15.09
CA LYS A 101 18.84 3.58 16.06
C LYS A 101 19.28 4.68 17.00
N THR A 102 19.22 4.40 18.29
CA THR A 102 19.49 5.39 19.35
C THR A 102 20.64 4.92 20.21
N THR A 103 21.65 5.76 20.36
CA THR A 103 22.76 5.54 21.30
C THR A 103 22.81 6.69 22.29
N CYS A 104 22.78 6.41 23.59
CA CYS A 104 22.73 7.43 24.63
C CYS A 104 23.82 7.24 25.66
N ILE A 105 24.44 8.32 26.12
CA ILE A 105 25.36 8.34 27.25
C ILE A 105 24.74 9.12 28.40
N CYS A 106 25.00 8.69 29.63
CA CYS A 106 24.55 9.31 30.86
C CYS A 106 25.73 9.74 31.73
N ASP A 107 25.74 11.01 32.12
CA ASP A 107 26.75 11.59 33.02
C ASP A 107 26.14 11.88 34.39
N CYS A 108 26.80 11.37 35.43
CA CYS A 108 26.49 11.72 36.81
C CYS A 108 26.98 13.14 37.10
N ALA A 109 26.21 13.91 37.87
CA ALA A 109 26.62 15.26 38.25
C ALA A 109 27.92 15.21 39.07
N GLY A 110 28.94 15.97 38.65
CA GLY A 110 30.26 16.01 39.28
C GLY A 110 31.32 15.08 38.67
N ALA A 111 30.95 14.25 37.69
CA ALA A 111 31.90 13.45 36.89
C ALA A 111 32.52 14.28 35.74
N GLU A 112 33.48 13.69 35.01
CA GLU A 112 33.97 14.26 33.73
C GLU A 112 32.80 14.52 32.77
N GLN A 113 32.77 15.70 32.15
CA GLN A 113 31.68 16.14 31.30
C GLN A 113 31.85 15.63 29.86
N TYR A 114 31.21 14.49 29.54
CA TYR A 114 31.13 13.92 28.19
C TYR A 114 29.83 14.34 27.48
N CYS A 115 28.81 14.69 28.26
CA CYS A 115 27.53 15.22 27.83
C CYS A 115 27.48 16.74 28.08
N SER A 116 27.35 17.52 27.01
CA SER A 116 27.26 18.98 27.10
C SER A 116 26.09 19.50 26.28
N VAL A 117 25.49 20.60 26.74
CA VAL A 117 24.43 21.30 26.01
C VAL A 117 24.95 21.79 24.66
N ASP A 118 26.17 22.32 24.62
CA ASP A 118 26.74 22.94 23.42
C ASP A 118 27.01 21.91 22.31
N ASP A 119 27.39 20.69 22.67
CA ASP A 119 27.73 19.63 21.71
C ASP A 119 26.53 18.80 21.23
N TYR A 120 25.46 18.73 22.04
CA TYR A 120 24.33 17.84 21.77
C TYR A 120 22.99 18.56 21.52
N LYS A 121 22.73 19.73 22.11
CA LYS A 121 21.41 20.36 21.97
C LYS A 121 21.23 20.94 20.57
N TYR A 122 20.27 20.38 19.82
CA TYR A 122 19.98 20.77 18.44
C TYR A 122 21.24 20.77 17.55
N LYS A 123 22.01 19.69 17.59
CA LYS A 123 23.17 19.46 16.70
C LYS A 123 22.97 18.24 15.81
N ASN A 124 23.67 18.20 14.68
CA ASN A 124 23.73 17.03 13.82
C ASN A 124 24.95 16.18 14.18
N CYS A 125 24.84 14.86 14.03
CA CYS A 125 25.97 13.94 14.09
C CYS A 125 26.32 13.42 12.69
N THR A 126 27.40 12.63 12.58
CA THR A 126 27.98 12.21 11.28
C THR A 126 27.90 10.69 11.04
N LYS A 127 27.21 9.94 11.90
CA LYS A 127 27.24 8.47 11.88
C LYS A 127 26.37 7.82 10.80
N SER A 128 25.35 8.52 10.30
CA SER A 128 24.39 7.96 9.32
C SER A 128 23.89 9.03 8.35
N SER A 129 23.05 8.60 7.40
CA SER A 129 22.43 9.49 6.39
C SER A 129 21.69 10.68 7.00
N VAL A 130 20.97 10.45 8.10
CA VAL A 130 20.32 11.49 8.90
C VAL A 130 20.63 11.20 10.36
N CYS A 131 21.34 12.10 11.02
CA CYS A 131 21.81 11.89 12.38
C CYS A 131 21.62 13.15 13.22
N TYR A 132 20.89 13.05 14.33
CA TYR A 132 20.65 14.16 15.25
C TYR A 132 21.18 13.85 16.64
N ARG A 133 21.69 14.87 17.31
CA ARG A 133 22.04 14.85 18.72
C ARG A 133 20.92 15.44 19.54
N THR A 134 20.62 14.79 20.66
CA THR A 134 19.59 15.22 21.61
C THR A 134 20.18 15.30 23.01
N TYR A 135 19.68 16.26 23.78
CA TYR A 135 20.14 16.54 25.13
C TYR A 135 18.95 16.55 26.08
N HIS A 136 19.05 15.75 27.15
CA HIS A 136 18.02 15.58 28.15
C HIS A 136 18.61 15.86 29.53
N ALA A 137 18.31 17.05 30.06
CA ALA A 137 18.65 17.42 31.42
C ALA A 137 17.77 16.70 32.44
N HIS A 138 18.21 16.74 33.70
CA HIS A 138 17.39 16.44 34.87
C HIS A 138 16.89 14.98 34.95
N GLN A 139 17.72 14.03 34.52
CA GLN A 139 17.40 12.61 34.51
C GLN A 139 17.67 11.94 35.87
N SER A 140 17.20 10.70 36.01
CA SER A 140 17.38 9.88 37.20
C SER A 140 18.87 9.64 37.49
N SER A 141 19.28 9.89 38.73
CA SER A 141 20.64 9.62 39.24
C SER A 141 20.84 8.17 39.68
N SER A 142 19.95 7.26 39.26
CA SER A 142 20.09 5.82 39.53
C SER A 142 21.46 5.32 39.09
N GLY A 143 22.20 4.67 40.00
CA GLY A 143 23.57 4.19 39.78
C GLY A 143 24.68 5.23 40.02
N CYS A 144 24.34 6.50 40.22
CA CYS A 144 25.28 7.53 40.68
C CYS A 144 25.36 7.53 42.22
N LEU A 145 26.50 7.97 42.76
CA LEU A 145 26.70 8.05 44.22
C LEU A 145 26.06 9.32 44.80
N MET A 146 26.07 10.42 44.04
CA MET A 146 25.34 11.64 44.35
C MET A 146 23.87 11.53 43.94
N SER A 147 22.98 12.15 44.74
CA SER A 147 21.55 12.26 44.43
C SER A 147 21.22 13.41 43.46
N SER A 148 22.21 14.19 43.04
CA SER A 148 22.10 15.24 42.02
C SER A 148 21.65 14.64 40.70
N LYS A 149 20.80 15.37 39.97
CA LYS A 149 20.22 14.89 38.71
C LYS A 149 21.31 14.66 37.66
N SER A 150 21.16 13.62 36.86
CA SER A 150 22.07 13.28 35.77
C SER A 150 21.69 13.99 34.47
N GLU A 151 22.64 14.04 33.53
CA GLU A 151 22.46 14.57 32.19
C GLU A 151 22.63 13.45 31.17
N VAL A 152 21.81 13.46 30.12
CA VAL A 152 21.81 12.40 29.10
C VAL A 152 21.92 13.01 27.72
N CYS A 153 22.86 12.48 26.95
CA CYS A 153 23.16 12.91 25.60
C CYS A 153 23.00 11.74 24.66
N CYS A 154 22.25 11.91 23.57
CA CYS A 154 22.02 10.82 22.62
C CYS A 154 22.34 11.22 21.20
N GLU A 155 22.69 10.22 20.41
CA GLU A 155 22.78 10.27 18.96
C GLU A 155 21.71 9.35 18.37
N VAL A 156 20.85 9.95 17.54
CA VAL A 156 19.74 9.30 16.85
C VAL A 156 20.11 9.16 15.38
N GLU A 157 20.44 7.94 14.98
CA GLU A 157 20.77 7.54 13.62
C GLU A 157 19.49 7.12 12.90
N ILE A 158 19.21 7.70 11.73
CA ILE A 158 18.04 7.40 10.91
C ILE A 158 18.47 7.05 9.49
N GLU A 159 18.05 5.89 9.01
CA GLU A 159 18.34 5.38 7.67
C GLU A 159 17.08 4.78 7.02
N PRO A 160 16.99 4.71 5.68
CA PRO A 160 15.90 3.98 5.04
C PRO A 160 16.01 2.47 5.31
N TYR A 161 14.94 1.87 5.85
CA TYR A 161 14.87 0.43 6.09
C TYR A 161 15.10 -0.36 4.81
N GLU A 162 16.11 -1.24 4.82
CA GLU A 162 16.56 -2.05 3.68
C GLU A 162 16.86 -1.25 2.40
N GLY A 163 17.12 0.06 2.50
CA GLY A 163 17.32 0.92 1.34
C GLY A 163 16.10 1.08 0.43
N LYS A 164 14.90 0.64 0.86
CA LYS A 164 13.67 0.68 0.06
C LYS A 164 13.20 2.11 -0.17
N ILE A 165 12.75 2.38 -1.39
CA ILE A 165 12.27 3.70 -1.82
C ILE A 165 10.81 3.59 -2.27
N TYR A 166 10.01 4.53 -1.78
CA TYR A 166 8.62 4.69 -2.12
C TYR A 166 8.40 6.06 -2.76
N THR A 167 7.40 6.16 -3.62
CA THR A 167 6.99 7.41 -4.25
C THR A 167 5.58 7.75 -3.79
N ALA A 168 5.43 8.89 -3.11
CA ALA A 168 4.15 9.48 -2.76
C ALA A 168 3.66 10.36 -3.91
N VAL A 169 2.39 10.26 -4.27
CA VAL A 169 1.74 11.02 -5.35
C VAL A 169 0.43 11.62 -4.87
N LYS A 170 0.14 12.86 -5.29
CA LYS A 170 -1.13 13.55 -5.03
C LYS A 170 -2.01 13.46 -6.26
N LEU A 171 -3.05 12.64 -6.18
CA LEU A 171 -4.04 12.48 -7.26
C LEU A 171 -5.11 13.57 -7.15
N THR A 172 -5.51 14.08 -8.31
CA THR A 172 -6.55 15.11 -8.46
C THR A 172 -7.63 14.63 -9.41
N GLN A 173 -8.65 15.46 -9.66
CA GLN A 173 -9.83 15.08 -10.43
C GLN A 173 -9.46 14.38 -11.76
N PRO A 174 -10.03 13.19 -12.05
CA PRO A 174 -9.67 12.44 -13.23
C PRO A 174 -10.40 12.91 -14.48
N ASP A 175 -9.82 12.61 -15.64
CA ASP A 175 -10.56 12.51 -16.89
C ASP A 175 -11.19 11.11 -16.99
N THR A 176 -12.49 11.04 -17.28
CA THR A 176 -13.20 9.78 -17.54
C THR A 176 -13.24 9.50 -19.03
N ILE A 177 -12.76 8.33 -19.40
CA ILE A 177 -12.56 7.88 -20.78
C ILE A 177 -13.37 6.60 -20.97
N ILE A 178 -14.29 6.62 -21.93
CA ILE A 178 -15.09 5.47 -22.32
C ILE A 178 -14.50 4.92 -23.61
N ILE A 179 -14.16 3.64 -23.62
CA ILE A 179 -13.64 2.97 -24.82
C ILE A 179 -14.76 2.15 -25.44
N LEU A 180 -15.12 2.53 -26.66
CA LEU A 180 -16.11 1.81 -27.46
C LEU A 180 -15.41 1.11 -28.63
N ARG A 181 -15.93 -0.06 -28.99
CA ARG A 181 -15.51 -0.77 -30.20
C ARG A 181 -16.67 -0.85 -31.17
N HIS A 182 -16.47 -0.27 -32.35
CA HIS A 182 -17.41 -0.36 -33.45
C HIS A 182 -16.93 -1.41 -34.45
N ARG A 183 -17.78 -2.39 -34.77
CA ARG A 183 -17.52 -3.38 -35.82
C ARG A 183 -18.62 -3.40 -36.87
N ILE A 184 -18.26 -3.78 -38.09
CA ILE A 184 -19.18 -3.94 -39.21
C ILE A 184 -19.06 -5.38 -39.70
N TYR A 185 -20.19 -6.06 -39.76
CA TYR A 185 -20.31 -7.41 -40.31
C TYR A 185 -21.06 -7.37 -41.63
N GLU A 186 -20.47 -7.97 -42.65
CA GLU A 186 -21.08 -8.13 -43.96
C GLU A 186 -21.43 -9.60 -44.21
N ARG A 187 -22.49 -9.79 -45.01
CA ARG A 187 -22.95 -11.12 -45.39
C ARG A 187 -22.31 -11.52 -46.73
N ILE A 188 -21.34 -12.43 -46.69
CA ILE A 188 -20.69 -12.97 -47.91
C ILE A 188 -21.55 -14.07 -48.57
N SER A 189 -22.33 -14.81 -47.77
CA SER A 189 -23.19 -15.90 -48.26
C SER A 189 -24.43 -16.08 -47.36
N ASN A 190 -25.39 -16.92 -47.77
CA ASN A 190 -26.61 -17.17 -46.99
C ASN A 190 -26.36 -17.73 -45.56
N ARG A 191 -25.13 -18.16 -45.21
CA ARG A 191 -24.85 -18.80 -43.92
C ARG A 191 -23.68 -18.20 -43.11
N SER A 192 -22.96 -17.19 -43.60
CA SER A 192 -21.77 -16.68 -42.90
C SER A 192 -21.69 -15.16 -42.88
N TRP A 193 -21.58 -14.61 -41.68
CA TRP A 193 -21.18 -13.22 -41.43
C TRP A 193 -19.66 -13.14 -41.31
N THR A 194 -19.07 -12.10 -41.88
CA THR A 194 -17.64 -11.81 -41.74
C THR A 194 -17.44 -10.39 -41.26
N GLU A 195 -16.51 -10.19 -40.34
CA GLU A 195 -16.08 -8.87 -39.91
C GLU A 195 -15.38 -8.16 -41.08
N ALA A 196 -15.96 -7.05 -41.53
CA ALA A 196 -15.42 -6.23 -42.61
C ALA A 196 -14.57 -5.06 -42.06
N ALA A 197 -14.94 -4.52 -40.90
CA ALA A 197 -14.21 -3.45 -40.23
C ALA A 197 -14.37 -3.55 -38.71
N SER A 198 -13.33 -3.13 -37.98
CA SER A 198 -13.33 -3.02 -36.52
C SER A 198 -12.44 -1.85 -36.10
N GLU A 199 -13.00 -0.92 -35.34
CA GLU A 199 -12.33 0.30 -34.87
C GLU A 199 -12.64 0.52 -33.39
N GLU A 200 -11.64 0.89 -32.60
CA GLU A 200 -11.82 1.37 -31.22
C GLU A 200 -11.70 2.88 -31.18
N PHE A 201 -12.58 3.53 -30.44
CA PHE A 201 -12.49 4.97 -30.22
C PHE A 201 -12.68 5.34 -28.76
N GLU A 202 -11.98 6.40 -28.35
CA GLU A 202 -11.96 6.90 -26.99
C GLU A 202 -12.88 8.12 -26.87
N ALA A 203 -13.85 8.03 -25.98
CA ALA A 203 -14.79 9.10 -25.67
C ALA A 203 -14.44 9.72 -24.31
N VAL A 204 -13.83 10.92 -24.33
CA VAL A 204 -13.60 11.72 -23.11
C VAL A 204 -14.88 12.47 -22.76
N VAL A 205 -15.58 12.00 -21.74
CA VAL A 205 -16.97 12.41 -21.46
C VAL A 205 -17.11 13.54 -20.44
N ASN A 206 -16.04 13.87 -19.71
CA ASN A 206 -16.05 14.98 -18.77
C ASN A 206 -16.14 16.36 -19.46
N LYS A 207 -15.91 16.41 -20.77
CA LYS A 207 -15.90 17.63 -21.59
C LYS A 207 -17.16 17.79 -22.45
N GLY A 208 -18.23 17.05 -22.11
CA GLY A 208 -19.49 17.03 -22.85
C GLY A 208 -19.64 15.75 -23.67
N SER A 209 -20.20 15.87 -24.88
CA SER A 209 -20.41 14.70 -25.74
C SER A 209 -19.21 14.44 -26.64
N ALA A 210 -18.75 13.19 -26.69
CA ALA A 210 -17.80 12.75 -27.69
C ALA A 210 -18.55 12.33 -28.97
N LYS A 211 -18.01 12.71 -30.13
CA LYS A 211 -18.57 12.39 -31.45
C LYS A 211 -17.54 11.59 -32.25
N MET A 212 -17.99 10.50 -32.87
CA MET A 212 -17.26 9.75 -33.87
C MET A 212 -18.06 9.73 -35.17
N GLU A 213 -17.40 10.07 -36.27
CA GLU A 213 -17.95 9.86 -37.62
C GLU A 213 -17.30 8.60 -38.19
N THR A 214 -18.11 7.63 -38.58
CA THR A 214 -17.61 6.38 -39.17
C THR A 214 -17.08 6.63 -40.58
N ILE A 215 -16.00 5.93 -40.94
CA ILE A 215 -15.32 6.03 -42.25
C ILE A 215 -16.16 5.38 -43.38
N ASP A 216 -17.23 4.64 -43.04
CA ASP A 216 -18.05 3.92 -44.00
C ASP A 216 -18.93 4.85 -44.87
N LYS A 217 -19.28 4.37 -46.06
CA LYS A 217 -20.11 5.05 -47.07
C LYS A 217 -21.47 5.52 -46.54
N ARG A 218 -21.95 4.96 -45.43
CA ARG A 218 -23.24 5.31 -44.80
C ARG A 218 -23.21 6.57 -43.93
N GLN A 219 -22.04 7.18 -43.67
CA GLN A 219 -21.89 8.37 -42.82
C GLN A 219 -22.68 8.26 -41.51
N MET A 220 -22.43 7.19 -40.74
CA MET A 220 -23.06 7.02 -39.44
C MET A 220 -22.31 7.87 -38.41
N GLU A 221 -23.05 8.68 -37.66
CA GLU A 221 -22.54 9.46 -36.54
C GLU A 221 -22.89 8.76 -35.23
N ILE A 222 -21.87 8.44 -34.43
CA ILE A 222 -22.03 7.90 -33.08
C ILE A 222 -21.67 9.01 -32.09
N ARG A 223 -22.62 9.37 -31.24
CA ARG A 223 -22.43 10.34 -30.16
C ARG A 223 -22.60 9.64 -28.82
N VAL A 224 -21.66 9.89 -27.92
CA VAL A 224 -21.62 9.27 -26.59
C VAL A 224 -21.71 10.35 -25.54
N THR A 225 -22.59 10.13 -24.56
CA THR A 225 -22.72 10.95 -23.35
C THR A 225 -22.87 10.04 -22.15
N THR A 226 -22.48 10.49 -20.96
CA THR A 226 -22.73 9.76 -19.71
C THR A 226 -23.00 10.74 -18.59
N GLY A 227 -23.62 10.23 -17.52
CA GLY A 227 -23.77 10.95 -16.27
C GLY A 227 -22.49 10.90 -15.42
N ARG A 228 -22.62 11.19 -14.13
CA ARG A 228 -21.51 11.08 -13.18
C ARG A 228 -21.10 9.62 -13.00
N VAL A 229 -19.79 9.40 -12.86
CA VAL A 229 -19.25 8.06 -12.56
C VAL A 229 -19.79 7.55 -11.21
N ILE A 230 -20.19 6.27 -11.13
CA ILE A 230 -20.76 5.66 -9.92
C ILE A 230 -19.72 5.60 -8.80
N ARG A 231 -18.46 5.31 -9.16
CA ARG A 231 -17.32 5.29 -8.24
C ARG A 231 -16.16 6.10 -8.76
N GLU A 232 -15.40 6.66 -7.83
CA GLU A 232 -14.21 7.45 -8.12
C GLU A 232 -13.27 7.34 -6.93
N MET A 233 -11.97 7.30 -7.18
CA MET A 233 -11.00 7.42 -6.10
C MET A 233 -11.07 8.82 -5.50
N PRO A 234 -11.05 8.97 -4.17
CA PRO A 234 -11.03 10.29 -3.58
C PRO A 234 -9.75 11.05 -3.95
N ASN A 235 -9.86 12.36 -4.15
CA ASN A 235 -8.70 13.21 -4.30
C ASN A 235 -7.84 13.16 -3.04
N GLY A 236 -6.53 12.93 -3.18
CA GLY A 236 -5.67 12.75 -2.02
C GLY A 236 -4.29 12.18 -2.30
N MET A 237 -3.63 11.82 -1.20
CA MET A 237 -2.28 11.26 -1.19
C MET A 237 -2.33 9.73 -1.30
N TYR A 238 -1.56 9.21 -2.24
CA TYR A 238 -1.33 7.78 -2.47
C TYR A 238 0.16 7.53 -2.55
N TYR A 239 0.58 6.27 -2.48
CA TYR A 239 1.98 5.94 -2.72
C TYR A 239 2.15 4.60 -3.40
N PHE A 240 3.32 4.35 -3.94
CA PHE A 240 3.71 3.05 -4.47
C PHE A 240 5.16 2.74 -4.13
N SER A 241 5.48 1.45 -4.02
CA SER A 241 6.88 1.00 -3.98
C SER A 241 7.49 1.11 -5.37
N ASN A 242 8.72 1.61 -5.45
CA ASN A 242 9.41 1.76 -6.72
C ASN A 242 9.79 0.41 -7.36
N ASP A 243 9.81 -0.68 -6.58
CA ASP A 243 10.16 -2.02 -7.06
C ASP A 243 8.98 -2.69 -7.78
N HIS A 244 7.79 -2.61 -7.20
CA HIS A 244 6.60 -3.33 -7.67
C HIS A 244 5.59 -2.43 -8.40
N ARG A 245 5.71 -1.10 -8.25
CA ARG A 245 4.79 -0.09 -8.84
C ARG A 245 3.30 -0.36 -8.56
N VAL A 246 3.00 -0.95 -7.41
CA VAL A 246 1.62 -1.15 -6.93
C VAL A 246 1.18 0.07 -6.15
N LEU A 247 0.09 0.71 -6.57
CA LEU A 247 -0.49 1.85 -5.86
C LEU A 247 -1.22 1.38 -4.60
N MET A 248 -0.92 2.05 -3.50
CA MET A 248 -1.38 1.76 -2.15
C MET A 248 -2.26 2.90 -1.63
N MET A 249 -3.25 2.55 -0.82
CA MET A 249 -4.14 3.48 -0.14
C MET A 249 -4.43 3.04 1.30
N GLY A 250 -5.26 3.81 2.02
CA GLY A 250 -5.68 3.47 3.39
C GLY A 250 -4.74 3.94 4.49
N VAL A 251 -3.67 4.65 4.14
CA VAL A 251 -2.69 5.24 5.08
C VAL A 251 -2.81 6.75 5.16
N ARG A 252 -2.41 7.30 6.31
CA ARG A 252 -2.21 8.75 6.45
C ARG A 252 -0.83 9.10 5.90
N LEU A 253 -0.78 9.87 4.82
CA LEU A 253 0.43 10.23 4.11
C LEU A 253 0.57 11.74 4.03
N ASN A 254 1.78 12.25 4.30
CA ASN A 254 2.06 13.68 4.26
C ASN A 254 1.90 14.25 2.84
N GLU A 255 1.32 15.45 2.75
CA GLU A 255 1.42 16.24 1.52
C GLU A 255 2.87 16.73 1.25
N PRO A 256 3.22 17.09 0.00
CA PRO A 256 4.54 17.60 -0.35
C PRO A 256 5.01 18.81 0.46
N THR A 257 4.11 19.64 0.99
CA THR A 257 4.43 20.80 1.86
C THR A 257 4.38 20.46 3.35
N GLU A 258 3.70 19.36 3.72
CA GLU A 258 3.55 18.87 5.08
C GLU A 258 4.78 18.06 5.53
N SER A 259 4.95 17.85 6.84
CA SER A 259 6.00 16.99 7.41
C SER A 259 5.64 16.53 8.83
N ASP A 260 4.44 16.00 9.02
CA ASP A 260 3.99 15.39 10.27
C ASP A 260 4.68 14.03 10.49
N ILE A 261 5.26 13.81 11.68
CA ILE A 261 5.94 12.55 12.05
C ILE A 261 4.96 11.42 12.42
N HIS A 262 3.67 11.74 12.56
CA HIS A 262 2.59 10.77 12.77
C HIS A 262 1.95 10.30 11.45
N LYS A 263 2.45 10.74 10.30
CA LYS A 263 1.98 10.34 8.97
C LYS A 263 3.13 9.78 8.15
N LEU A 264 2.86 8.85 7.25
CA LEU A 264 3.86 8.31 6.34
C LEU A 264 4.56 9.45 5.54
N GLY A 265 5.80 9.23 5.11
CA GLY A 265 6.50 10.13 4.19
C GLY A 265 7.27 11.30 4.82
N TRP A 266 7.58 11.24 6.12
CA TRP A 266 8.39 12.26 6.80
C TRP A 266 9.91 12.12 6.56
N LEU A 267 10.43 10.91 6.31
CA LEU A 267 11.81 10.67 5.84
C LEU A 267 11.86 10.76 4.31
N ARG A 268 12.32 11.88 3.79
CA ARG A 268 12.28 12.19 2.35
C ARG A 268 13.63 12.03 1.69
N LYS A 269 13.61 11.58 0.43
CA LYS A 269 14.79 11.56 -0.42
C LYS A 269 14.81 12.83 -1.28
N LYS A 270 15.89 13.59 -1.21
CA LYS A 270 16.17 14.71 -2.10
C LYS A 270 17.50 14.44 -2.78
N ASP A 271 17.48 14.36 -4.12
CA ASP A 271 18.62 13.96 -4.91
C ASP A 271 19.18 12.60 -4.45
N ASN A 272 20.36 12.59 -3.83
CA ASN A 272 20.98 11.39 -3.29
C ASN A 272 21.11 11.40 -1.76
N SER A 273 20.48 12.36 -1.07
CA SER A 273 20.48 12.46 0.39
C SER A 273 19.09 12.24 0.98
N TRP A 274 19.09 11.78 2.23
CA TRP A 274 17.89 11.64 3.04
C TRP A 274 17.76 12.87 3.93
N LEU A 275 16.54 13.35 4.13
CA LEU A 275 16.27 14.50 4.99
C LEU A 275 14.92 14.37 5.68
N ILE A 276 14.83 15.00 6.84
CA ILE A 276 13.59 15.20 7.58
C ILE A 276 13.43 16.71 7.75
N ARG A 277 12.33 17.28 7.25
CA ARG A 277 12.12 18.73 7.35
C ARG A 277 11.92 19.13 8.81
N ASN A 278 12.76 20.05 9.28
CA ASN A 278 12.85 20.42 10.71
C ASN A 278 13.11 19.20 11.61
N GLY A 279 13.84 18.20 11.09
CA GLY A 279 14.07 16.93 11.78
C GLY A 279 14.78 17.11 13.13
N ILE A 280 15.71 18.05 13.23
CA ILE A 280 16.43 18.32 14.48
C ILE A 280 15.51 18.69 15.64
N ILE A 281 14.45 19.46 15.38
CA ILE A 281 13.46 19.84 16.39
C ILE A 281 12.52 18.67 16.63
N LYS A 282 11.95 18.09 15.56
CA LYS A 282 10.94 17.03 15.66
C LYS A 282 11.43 15.75 16.31
N ILE A 283 12.67 15.34 16.00
CA ILE A 283 13.26 14.14 16.59
C ILE A 283 13.59 14.38 18.06
N THR A 284 14.13 15.55 18.39
CA THR A 284 14.38 15.93 19.79
C THR A 284 13.09 15.95 20.61
N ASP A 285 12.03 16.57 20.08
CA ASP A 285 10.76 16.71 20.80
C ASP A 285 9.96 15.40 20.89
N SER A 286 10.14 14.49 19.92
CA SER A 286 9.47 13.18 19.92
C SER A 286 10.19 12.12 20.75
N GLN A 287 11.49 12.30 21.02
CA GLN A 287 12.27 11.35 21.79
C GLN A 287 12.00 11.49 23.29
N HIS A 288 11.61 10.38 23.92
CA HIS A 288 11.53 10.29 25.38
C HIS A 288 12.50 9.24 25.89
N ILE A 289 13.22 9.58 26.96
CA ILE A 289 14.26 8.76 27.53
C ILE A 289 14.03 8.62 29.03
N THR A 290 14.28 7.44 29.55
CA THR A 290 14.28 7.12 30.97
C THR A 290 15.57 6.38 31.30
N ILE A 291 16.31 6.85 32.32
CA ILE A 291 17.53 6.18 32.76
C ILE A 291 17.19 5.12 33.81
N GLU A 292 17.63 3.88 33.56
CA GLU A 292 17.55 2.78 34.52
C GLU A 292 18.77 2.77 35.43
N ASN A 293 19.96 2.92 34.85
CA ASN A 293 21.22 2.99 35.60
C ASN A 293 22.25 3.80 34.80
N CYS A 294 22.58 4.99 35.31
CA CYS A 294 23.49 5.94 34.67
C CYS A 294 24.94 5.42 34.62
N LYS A 295 25.46 4.90 35.74
CA LYS A 295 26.80 4.32 35.80
C LYS A 295 26.96 3.11 34.88
N GLY A 296 25.92 2.27 34.81
CA GLY A 296 25.85 1.13 33.90
C GLY A 296 25.45 1.49 32.46
N GLN A 297 25.25 2.77 32.15
CA GLN A 297 24.84 3.27 30.83
C GLN A 297 23.58 2.57 30.26
N ARG A 298 22.61 2.25 31.13
CA ARG A 298 21.36 1.56 30.78
C ARG A 298 20.20 2.55 30.73
N TYR A 299 19.49 2.56 29.60
CA TYR A 299 18.39 3.50 29.34
C TYR A 299 17.25 2.83 28.57
N LEU A 300 16.06 3.39 28.72
CA LEU A 300 14.90 3.11 27.91
C LEU A 300 14.63 4.32 27.01
N THR A 301 14.42 4.09 25.73
CA THR A 301 14.06 5.12 24.76
C THR A 301 12.74 4.78 24.06
N ARG A 302 11.95 5.81 23.73
CA ARG A 302 10.76 5.68 22.88
C ARG A 302 10.62 6.94 22.01
N TYR A 303 9.87 6.81 20.93
CA TYR A 303 9.56 7.92 20.03
C TYR A 303 8.06 8.12 19.93
N ASN A 304 7.62 9.37 20.11
CA ASN A 304 6.27 9.80 19.77
C ASN A 304 6.18 10.09 18.26
N ALA A 305 6.30 9.05 17.45
CA ALA A 305 6.21 9.11 16.00
C ALA A 305 5.49 7.85 15.47
N GLU A 306 5.00 7.88 14.23
CA GLU A 306 4.42 6.71 13.56
C GLU A 306 5.25 6.34 12.32
N TYR A 307 5.02 5.13 11.80
CA TYR A 307 5.62 4.63 10.56
C TYR A 307 7.15 4.57 10.56
N PHE A 308 7.74 4.05 11.63
CA PHE A 308 9.17 3.79 11.74
C PHE A 308 9.45 2.38 12.26
N VAL A 309 10.66 1.90 12.03
CA VAL A 309 11.11 0.57 12.45
C VAL A 309 12.28 0.74 13.41
N ILE A 310 12.35 -0.12 14.43
CA ILE A 310 13.50 -0.24 15.34
C ILE A 310 14.25 -1.55 15.03
N TYR A 311 15.53 -1.63 15.40
CA TYR A 311 16.30 -2.87 15.26
C TYR A 311 15.58 -4.07 15.93
N GLY A 312 15.25 -5.09 15.13
CA GLY A 312 14.51 -6.29 15.56
C GLY A 312 13.04 -6.33 15.11
N ASP A 313 12.45 -5.19 14.73
CA ASP A 313 11.10 -5.12 14.20
C ASP A 313 11.06 -5.52 12.71
N ARG A 314 9.91 -6.06 12.27
CA ARG A 314 9.68 -6.38 10.86
C ARG A 314 8.74 -5.34 10.24
N LEU A 315 8.91 -5.09 8.95
CA LEU A 315 8.03 -4.18 8.21
C LEU A 315 6.54 -4.61 8.23
N ILE A 316 6.29 -5.92 8.39
CA ILE A 316 4.94 -6.51 8.47
C ILE A 316 4.17 -6.00 9.70
N ASP A 317 4.88 -5.55 10.73
CA ASP A 317 4.27 -5.04 11.96
C ASP A 317 3.70 -3.61 11.78
N LEU A 318 4.02 -2.94 10.66
CA LEU A 318 3.52 -1.61 10.31
C LEU A 318 2.29 -1.70 9.39
N ASP A 319 1.23 -0.97 9.73
CA ASP A 319 0.07 -0.81 8.85
C ASP A 319 0.40 0.12 7.67
N LEU A 320 0.97 -0.45 6.61
CA LEU A 320 1.27 0.24 5.36
C LEU A 320 0.05 0.36 4.42
N GLY A 321 -1.16 0.08 4.91
CA GLY A 321 -2.40 0.15 4.13
C GLY A 321 -2.59 -1.08 3.25
N TYR A 322 -3.23 -0.87 2.10
CA TYR A 322 -3.58 -1.94 1.16
C TYR A 322 -3.49 -1.47 -0.30
N PRO A 323 -3.19 -2.38 -1.24
CA PRO A 323 -3.25 -2.12 -2.67
C PRO A 323 -4.63 -1.66 -3.11
N ILE A 324 -4.68 -0.69 -4.03
CA ILE A 324 -5.96 -0.22 -4.54
C ILE A 324 -6.72 -1.30 -5.34
N ASN A 325 -6.02 -2.27 -5.90
CA ASN A 325 -6.63 -3.40 -6.63
C ASN A 325 -7.41 -4.36 -5.71
N GLU A 326 -7.34 -4.21 -4.38
CA GLU A 326 -8.24 -4.93 -3.47
C GLU A 326 -9.67 -4.35 -3.49
N GLN A 327 -9.86 -3.14 -4.04
CA GLN A 327 -11.19 -2.58 -4.27
C GLN A 327 -11.90 -3.35 -5.37
N ASN A 328 -13.07 -3.91 -5.05
CA ASN A 328 -13.85 -4.75 -5.96
C ASN A 328 -14.26 -4.09 -7.29
N TRP A 329 -14.36 -2.76 -7.32
CA TRP A 329 -14.74 -1.99 -8.50
C TRP A 329 -13.55 -1.64 -9.40
N ILE A 330 -12.31 -1.86 -8.95
CA ILE A 330 -11.10 -1.63 -9.74
C ILE A 330 -10.71 -2.96 -10.39
N GLU A 331 -10.79 -3.03 -11.72
CA GLU A 331 -10.26 -4.17 -12.47
C GLU A 331 -8.73 -4.13 -12.49
N ARG A 332 -8.17 -2.93 -12.68
CA ARG A 332 -6.73 -2.72 -12.72
C ARG A 332 -6.37 -1.27 -12.44
N ALA A 333 -5.25 -1.08 -11.77
CA ALA A 333 -4.58 0.21 -11.68
C ALA A 333 -3.18 0.17 -12.27
N GLU A 334 -2.85 1.19 -13.06
CA GLU A 334 -1.58 1.32 -13.74
C GLU A 334 -1.03 2.73 -13.56
N ILE A 335 0.24 2.84 -13.16
CA ILE A 335 0.95 4.11 -13.10
C ILE A 335 1.62 4.29 -14.45
N LEU A 336 1.26 5.35 -15.19
CA LEU A 336 1.80 5.59 -16.53
C LEU A 336 3.32 5.78 -16.50
N ASN A 337 3.99 5.46 -17.60
CA ASN A 337 5.46 5.42 -17.70
C ASN A 337 6.15 6.77 -17.43
N ASP A 338 5.42 7.87 -17.58
CA ASP A 338 5.92 9.22 -17.32
C ASP A 338 5.78 9.65 -15.85
N ASP A 339 5.19 8.82 -14.99
CA ASP A 339 4.84 9.11 -13.60
C ASP A 339 3.99 10.40 -13.45
N ARG A 340 3.24 10.78 -14.50
CA ARG A 340 2.38 11.99 -14.48
C ARG A 340 0.90 11.70 -14.31
N ALA A 341 0.47 10.47 -14.54
CA ALA A 341 -0.89 10.07 -14.27
C ALA A 341 -1.00 8.63 -13.81
N VAL A 342 -2.10 8.35 -13.11
CA VAL A 342 -2.54 7.01 -12.74
C VAL A 342 -3.79 6.69 -13.54
N ARG A 343 -3.78 5.55 -14.22
CA ARG A 343 -4.93 5.01 -14.95
C ARG A 343 -5.61 3.94 -14.11
N ILE A 344 -6.91 4.11 -13.88
CA ILE A 344 -7.77 3.15 -13.21
C ILE A 344 -8.75 2.59 -14.23
N ILE A 345 -8.70 1.28 -14.45
CA ILE A 345 -9.66 0.52 -15.26
C ILE A 345 -10.73 -0.01 -14.33
N HIS A 346 -11.98 0.34 -14.60
CA HIS A 346 -13.10 -0.05 -13.76
C HIS A 346 -13.62 -1.44 -14.13
N ALA A 347 -13.91 -2.26 -13.11
CA ALA A 347 -14.60 -3.54 -13.25
C ALA A 347 -16.12 -3.36 -13.41
N GLU A 348 -16.68 -2.27 -12.89
CA GLU A 348 -18.07 -1.86 -13.04
C GLU A 348 -18.14 -0.47 -13.69
N GLY A 349 -19.04 -0.27 -14.66
CA GLY A 349 -19.11 0.99 -15.40
C GLY A 349 -20.47 1.67 -15.24
N THR A 350 -20.50 2.96 -15.51
CA THR A 350 -21.75 3.73 -15.55
C THR A 350 -22.51 3.48 -16.83
N VAL A 351 -23.82 3.73 -16.78
CA VAL A 351 -24.64 3.75 -17.99
C VAL A 351 -24.14 4.88 -18.90
N ILE A 352 -23.99 4.56 -20.18
CA ILE A 352 -23.66 5.52 -21.24
C ILE A 352 -24.85 5.63 -22.18
N HIS A 353 -25.14 6.86 -22.58
CA HIS A 353 -26.17 7.17 -23.56
C HIS A 353 -25.50 7.30 -24.93
N ILE A 354 -25.83 6.37 -25.82
CA ILE A 354 -25.35 6.35 -27.20
C ILE A 354 -26.47 6.83 -28.12
N SER A 355 -26.15 7.80 -28.96
CA SER A 355 -27.00 8.27 -30.05
C SER A 355 -26.33 7.94 -31.37
N VAL A 356 -27.02 7.13 -32.18
CA VAL A 356 -26.59 6.77 -33.53
C VAL A 356 -27.48 7.47 -34.55
N SER A 357 -26.90 8.35 -35.34
CA SER A 357 -27.58 9.09 -36.42
C SER A 357 -27.16 8.55 -37.78
N SER A 358 -28.13 8.26 -38.63
CA SER A 358 -27.92 7.65 -39.95
C SER A 358 -29.03 8.01 -40.93
N GLY A 359 -28.78 7.88 -42.24
CA GLY A 359 -29.79 8.17 -43.27
C GLY A 359 -30.92 7.14 -43.34
N THR A 360 -30.71 5.93 -42.81
CA THR A 360 -31.65 4.81 -42.88
C THR A 360 -31.96 4.30 -41.48
N ARG A 361 -33.23 4.02 -41.16
CA ARG A 361 -33.61 3.51 -39.84
C ARG A 361 -33.11 2.06 -39.65
N PRO A 362 -32.26 1.76 -38.65
CA PRO A 362 -31.80 0.40 -38.40
C PRO A 362 -32.86 -0.46 -37.71
N ILE A 363 -32.76 -1.77 -37.93
CA ILE A 363 -33.46 -2.80 -37.14
C ILE A 363 -32.56 -3.22 -35.98
N ILE A 364 -33.11 -3.26 -34.78
CA ILE A 364 -32.36 -3.61 -33.57
C ILE A 364 -32.32 -5.13 -33.44
N LEU A 365 -31.11 -5.69 -33.36
CA LEU A 365 -30.91 -7.12 -33.15
C LEU A 365 -30.71 -7.43 -31.67
N ARG A 366 -31.15 -8.62 -31.25
CA ARG A 366 -31.00 -9.13 -29.89
C ARG A 366 -30.75 -10.63 -29.93
N HIS A 367 -29.94 -11.13 -28.99
CA HIS A 367 -29.67 -12.55 -28.82
C HIS A 367 -30.19 -13.03 -27.46
N ALA A 368 -30.54 -14.32 -27.38
CA ALA A 368 -30.91 -14.95 -26.12
C ALA A 368 -29.67 -15.10 -25.23
N SER A 369 -29.86 -14.86 -23.93
CA SER A 369 -28.85 -15.11 -22.91
C SER A 369 -28.95 -16.55 -22.41
N HIS A 370 -27.87 -17.08 -21.83
CA HIS A 370 -27.83 -18.46 -21.34
C HIS A 370 -27.13 -18.56 -19.99
N LEU A 371 -27.60 -19.50 -19.16
CA LEU A 371 -27.01 -19.86 -17.87
C LEU A 371 -27.11 -21.38 -17.69
N LEU A 372 -25.99 -22.04 -17.37
CA LEU A 372 -26.00 -23.44 -16.96
C LEU A 372 -26.17 -23.57 -15.44
N THR A 373 -25.27 -22.96 -14.66
CA THR A 373 -25.38 -22.91 -13.19
C THR A 373 -24.43 -21.84 -12.62
N PHE A 374 -24.54 -21.54 -11.34
CA PHE A 374 -23.64 -20.62 -10.65
C PHE A 374 -23.38 -21.07 -9.21
N ASN A 375 -22.29 -20.60 -8.61
CA ASN A 375 -22.02 -20.69 -7.17
C ASN A 375 -21.57 -19.31 -6.68
N GLY A 376 -21.53 -19.10 -5.36
CA GLY A 376 -21.02 -17.84 -4.83
C GLY A 376 -21.09 -17.72 -3.32
N THR A 377 -20.67 -16.55 -2.82
CA THR A 377 -20.76 -16.17 -1.41
C THR A 377 -21.09 -14.69 -1.29
N ILE A 378 -21.82 -14.34 -0.22
CA ILE A 378 -22.06 -12.95 0.18
C ILE A 378 -20.99 -12.60 1.18
N ARG A 379 -20.23 -11.53 0.94
CA ARG A 379 -19.10 -11.18 1.81
C ARG A 379 -19.18 -9.75 2.30
N MET A 380 -18.79 -9.56 3.55
CA MET A 380 -18.43 -8.28 4.13
C MET A 380 -16.94 -8.32 4.49
N ASP A 381 -16.15 -7.46 3.86
CA ASP A 381 -14.70 -7.41 4.09
C ASP A 381 -14.33 -6.57 5.33
N GLU A 382 -13.03 -6.52 5.63
CA GLU A 382 -12.45 -5.76 6.74
C GLU A 382 -12.64 -4.24 6.63
N GLN A 383 -13.05 -3.75 5.46
CA GLN A 383 -13.35 -2.35 5.16
C GLN A 383 -14.85 -2.06 5.19
N SER A 384 -15.67 -3.03 5.60
CA SER A 384 -17.13 -2.96 5.57
C SER A 384 -17.74 -2.87 4.16
N ASN A 385 -16.99 -3.17 3.10
CA ASN A 385 -17.58 -3.32 1.78
C ASN A 385 -18.39 -4.61 1.74
N ARG A 386 -19.62 -4.50 1.25
CA ARG A 386 -20.51 -5.64 1.04
C ARG A 386 -20.62 -5.94 -0.43
N PHE A 387 -20.33 -7.18 -0.80
CA PHE A 387 -20.35 -7.61 -2.18
C PHE A 387 -20.73 -9.09 -2.31
N LEU A 388 -21.24 -9.42 -3.48
CA LEU A 388 -21.63 -10.76 -3.86
C LEU A 388 -20.58 -11.29 -4.82
N ASN A 389 -19.87 -12.33 -4.43
CA ASN A 389 -18.90 -12.98 -5.30
C ASN A 389 -19.54 -14.21 -5.95
N LEU A 390 -19.72 -14.17 -7.27
CA LEU A 390 -20.33 -15.24 -8.04
C LEU A 390 -19.33 -15.86 -8.99
N THR A 391 -19.42 -17.17 -9.12
CA THR A 391 -18.80 -17.96 -10.18
C THR A 391 -19.89 -18.57 -11.02
N ILE A 392 -20.06 -18.04 -12.23
CA ILE A 392 -21.00 -18.50 -13.24
C ILE A 392 -20.32 -19.55 -14.11
N LEU A 393 -21.01 -20.66 -14.36
CA LEU A 393 -20.56 -21.74 -15.23
C LEU A 393 -21.46 -21.79 -16.46
N GLY A 394 -20.86 -21.85 -17.65
CA GLY A 394 -21.60 -21.95 -18.92
C GLY A 394 -22.55 -20.78 -19.19
N GLY A 395 -22.12 -19.54 -18.96
CA GLY A 395 -22.94 -18.34 -19.14
C GLY A 395 -22.66 -17.59 -20.45
N LYS A 396 -23.67 -16.91 -21.00
CA LYS A 396 -23.57 -16.03 -22.18
C LYS A 396 -24.57 -14.86 -22.06
N GLY A 397 -24.15 -13.65 -22.41
CA GLY A 397 -25.00 -12.46 -22.41
C GLY A 397 -25.31 -11.92 -21.00
N THR A 398 -26.53 -11.42 -20.83
CA THR A 398 -26.99 -10.76 -19.61
C THR A 398 -27.74 -11.73 -18.70
N LEU A 399 -27.36 -11.77 -17.43
CA LEU A 399 -28.09 -12.46 -16.37
C LEU A 399 -28.72 -11.45 -15.42
N ILE A 400 -29.93 -11.74 -14.97
CA ILE A 400 -30.66 -10.94 -13.98
C ILE A 400 -30.70 -11.76 -12.69
N GLY A 401 -30.27 -11.13 -11.60
CA GLY A 401 -30.23 -11.73 -10.28
C GLY A 401 -31.24 -11.11 -9.32
N TYR A 402 -31.84 -11.97 -8.48
CA TYR A 402 -32.72 -11.59 -7.39
C TYR A 402 -32.23 -12.24 -6.10
N VAL A 403 -32.24 -11.46 -5.04
CA VAL A 403 -31.86 -11.89 -3.69
C VAL A 403 -33.11 -11.90 -2.83
N HIS A 404 -33.43 -13.08 -2.30
CA HIS A 404 -34.60 -13.33 -1.48
C HIS A 404 -34.19 -13.74 -0.07
N ARG A 405 -35.07 -13.46 0.89
CA ARG A 405 -34.89 -13.87 2.28
C ARG A 405 -35.11 -15.38 2.49
N SER A 406 -35.91 -16.00 1.63
CA SER A 406 -36.37 -17.39 1.76
C SER A 406 -36.75 -17.98 0.39
N GLU A 407 -36.93 -19.30 0.34
CA GLU A 407 -37.19 -20.06 -0.90
C GLU A 407 -38.58 -19.82 -1.50
N ASP A 408 -39.53 -19.37 -0.70
CA ASP A 408 -40.89 -18.99 -1.11
C ASP A 408 -40.93 -17.73 -1.98
N LYS A 409 -39.82 -16.98 -2.05
CA LYS A 409 -39.66 -15.75 -2.85
C LYS A 409 -40.72 -14.68 -2.58
N SER A 410 -41.29 -14.68 -1.38
CA SER A 410 -42.36 -13.74 -0.99
C SER A 410 -41.92 -12.27 -1.00
N SER A 411 -40.63 -12.02 -0.80
CA SER A 411 -40.02 -10.70 -0.88
C SER A 411 -38.66 -10.76 -1.57
N THR A 412 -38.38 -9.73 -2.37
CA THR A 412 -37.07 -9.52 -3.00
C THR A 412 -36.36 -8.41 -2.23
N ASP A 413 -35.28 -8.76 -1.54
CA ASP A 413 -34.47 -7.80 -0.77
C ASP A 413 -33.63 -6.92 -1.71
N TRP A 414 -33.16 -7.50 -2.82
CA TRP A 414 -32.28 -6.82 -3.77
C TRP A 414 -32.29 -7.49 -5.15
N SER A 415 -32.04 -6.72 -6.20
CA SER A 415 -31.87 -7.22 -7.56
C SER A 415 -30.65 -6.59 -8.24
N PHE A 416 -30.05 -7.33 -9.16
CA PHE A 416 -28.85 -6.90 -9.89
C PHE A 416 -28.83 -7.52 -11.30
N SER A 417 -27.94 -7.05 -12.16
CA SER A 417 -27.66 -7.67 -13.46
C SER A 417 -26.16 -7.91 -13.63
N ILE A 418 -25.81 -8.93 -14.41
CA ILE A 418 -24.42 -9.28 -14.71
C ILE A 418 -24.30 -9.47 -16.21
N GLU A 419 -23.35 -8.77 -16.81
CA GLU A 419 -23.01 -8.94 -18.21
C GLU A 419 -21.77 -9.84 -18.35
N ILE A 420 -21.95 -11.00 -18.98
CA ILE A 420 -20.87 -11.97 -19.23
C ILE A 420 -20.14 -11.62 -20.54
N GLY A 421 -20.83 -10.96 -21.46
CA GLY A 421 -20.35 -10.58 -22.78
C GLY A 421 -20.72 -11.59 -23.86
N THR A 422 -20.01 -11.49 -24.98
CA THR A 422 -20.46 -12.05 -26.26
C THR A 422 -20.24 -13.53 -26.47
N ALA A 423 -19.13 -14.05 -25.95
CA ALA A 423 -18.79 -15.46 -26.04
C ALA A 423 -19.35 -16.25 -24.86
N THR A 424 -19.78 -17.49 -25.12
CA THR A 424 -20.11 -18.43 -24.04
C THR A 424 -18.87 -18.70 -23.21
N ARG A 425 -18.93 -18.41 -21.91
CA ARG A 425 -17.82 -18.65 -20.98
C ARG A 425 -18.08 -19.91 -20.18
N THR A 426 -17.11 -20.82 -20.22
CA THR A 426 -17.15 -22.06 -19.40
C THR A 426 -17.14 -21.73 -17.91
N LYS A 427 -16.35 -20.72 -17.52
CA LYS A 427 -16.29 -20.17 -16.16
C LYS A 427 -16.12 -18.66 -16.23
N PHE A 428 -16.92 -17.92 -15.46
CA PHE A 428 -16.86 -16.47 -15.32
C PHE A 428 -17.05 -16.08 -13.86
N THR A 429 -16.17 -15.23 -13.33
CA THR A 429 -16.27 -14.72 -11.96
C THR A 429 -16.71 -13.26 -11.98
N ALA A 430 -17.72 -12.94 -11.17
CA ALA A 430 -18.25 -11.59 -11.05
C ALA A 430 -18.33 -11.20 -9.57
N THR A 431 -17.82 -10.02 -9.25
CA THR A 431 -17.96 -9.42 -7.92
C THR A 431 -18.92 -8.24 -8.04
N ILE A 432 -20.08 -8.35 -7.41
CA ILE A 432 -21.14 -7.35 -7.49
C ILE A 432 -21.18 -6.59 -6.17
N GLY A 433 -20.83 -5.30 -6.20
CA GLY A 433 -20.90 -4.42 -5.04
C GLY A 433 -22.32 -3.89 -4.76
N GLY A 434 -22.46 -3.11 -3.69
CA GLY A 434 -23.70 -2.35 -3.44
C GLY A 434 -24.82 -3.14 -2.76
N ILE A 435 -24.49 -4.24 -2.08
CA ILE A 435 -25.47 -5.02 -1.31
C ILE A 435 -26.11 -4.14 -0.22
N PRO A 436 -27.46 -4.11 -0.12
CA PRO A 436 -28.16 -3.38 0.93
C PRO A 436 -27.73 -3.76 2.35
N THR A 437 -27.70 -2.78 3.25
CA THR A 437 -27.24 -2.97 4.65
C THR A 437 -28.12 -3.91 5.48
N GLY A 438 -29.35 -4.19 5.04
CA GLY A 438 -30.26 -5.14 5.67
C GLY A 438 -29.89 -6.62 5.48
N ILE A 439 -28.99 -6.94 4.55
CA ILE A 439 -28.53 -8.31 4.30
C ILE A 439 -27.31 -8.58 5.21
N ILE A 440 -27.54 -9.37 6.27
CA ILE A 440 -26.56 -9.71 7.32
C ILE A 440 -26.49 -11.22 7.62
N SER A 441 -27.13 -12.05 6.79
CA SER A 441 -27.17 -13.49 6.93
C SER A 441 -27.35 -14.12 5.55
N ASP A 442 -27.29 -15.45 5.49
CA ASP A 442 -27.48 -16.23 4.26
C ASP A 442 -28.76 -15.79 3.52
N ARG A 443 -28.70 -15.81 2.19
CA ARG A 443 -29.83 -15.44 1.32
C ARG A 443 -30.01 -16.46 0.21
N TYR A 444 -31.26 -16.58 -0.23
CA TYR A 444 -31.62 -17.38 -1.38
C TYR A 444 -31.49 -16.53 -2.63
N VAL A 445 -30.46 -16.80 -3.43
CA VAL A 445 -30.13 -16.02 -4.63
C VAL A 445 -30.57 -16.78 -5.86
N CYS A 446 -31.27 -16.11 -6.75
CA CYS A 446 -31.73 -16.64 -8.03
C CYS A 446 -31.11 -15.86 -9.18
N LEU A 447 -30.64 -16.55 -10.21
CA LEU A 447 -30.17 -15.98 -11.47
C LEU A 447 -31.01 -16.51 -12.62
N GLN A 448 -31.44 -15.63 -13.51
CA GLN A 448 -32.13 -15.99 -14.75
C GLN A 448 -31.48 -15.32 -15.97
N PRO A 449 -31.40 -16.00 -17.13
CA PRO A 449 -31.01 -15.36 -18.38
C PRO A 449 -31.99 -14.27 -18.80
N ALA A 450 -31.49 -13.14 -19.31
CA ALA A 450 -32.35 -12.08 -19.82
C ALA A 450 -33.19 -12.58 -21.00
N GLY A 451 -34.51 -12.61 -20.80
CA GLY A 451 -35.49 -13.05 -21.79
C GLY A 451 -35.93 -14.52 -21.67
N ASP A 452 -35.39 -15.28 -20.73
CA ASP A 452 -35.85 -16.63 -20.40
C ASP A 452 -35.97 -16.80 -18.88
N ALA A 453 -37.14 -16.45 -18.34
CA ALA A 453 -37.43 -16.58 -16.91
C ALA A 453 -37.59 -18.04 -16.46
N ASN A 454 -37.83 -18.98 -17.38
CA ASN A 454 -38.01 -20.39 -17.04
C ASN A 454 -36.66 -21.09 -16.78
N ALA A 455 -35.57 -20.54 -17.31
CA ALA A 455 -34.21 -21.01 -17.08
C ALA A 455 -33.57 -20.46 -15.79
N GLU A 456 -34.39 -20.03 -14.84
CA GLU A 456 -33.92 -19.55 -13.54
C GLU A 456 -33.21 -20.67 -12.76
N GLN A 457 -32.12 -20.32 -12.09
CA GLN A 457 -31.39 -21.18 -11.17
C GLN A 457 -31.32 -20.47 -9.82
N CYS A 458 -31.58 -21.18 -8.72
CA CYS A 458 -31.55 -20.60 -7.39
C CYS A 458 -30.71 -21.43 -6.42
N LYS A 459 -29.98 -20.78 -5.52
CA LYS A 459 -29.14 -21.41 -4.48
C LYS A 459 -29.06 -20.55 -3.23
N TRP A 460 -28.92 -21.20 -2.07
CA TRP A 460 -28.51 -20.54 -0.84
C TRP A 460 -27.04 -20.17 -0.90
N LEU A 461 -26.74 -18.89 -0.69
CA LEU A 461 -25.38 -18.38 -0.59
C LEU A 461 -25.09 -17.98 0.85
N LYS A 462 -23.93 -18.43 1.34
CA LYS A 462 -23.46 -18.15 2.70
C LYS A 462 -23.04 -16.68 2.84
N TYR A 463 -23.34 -16.12 4.00
CA TYR A 463 -22.85 -14.81 4.42
C TYR A 463 -21.59 -14.95 5.26
N GLU A 464 -20.49 -14.35 4.80
CA GLU A 464 -19.20 -14.35 5.48
C GLU A 464 -18.79 -12.91 5.82
N ALA A 465 -18.57 -12.64 7.11
CA ALA A 465 -18.14 -11.33 7.58
C ALA A 465 -16.74 -11.43 8.19
N SER A 466 -15.81 -10.65 7.64
CA SER A 466 -14.51 -10.41 8.25
C SER A 466 -14.61 -9.29 9.29
N PRO A 467 -13.89 -9.39 10.43
CA PRO A 467 -13.81 -8.30 11.39
C PRO A 467 -13.11 -7.09 10.78
N LEU A 468 -13.34 -5.91 11.36
CA LEU A 468 -12.63 -4.69 10.94
C LEU A 468 -11.12 -4.86 11.15
N ARG A 469 -10.33 -4.31 10.22
CA ARG A 469 -8.87 -4.32 10.35
C ARG A 469 -8.43 -3.48 11.54
N GLU A 470 -7.78 -4.12 12.51
CA GLU A 470 -7.17 -3.42 13.64
C GLU A 470 -5.88 -2.72 13.20
N ARG A 471 -5.70 -1.46 13.62
CA ARG A 471 -4.46 -0.73 13.40
C ARG A 471 -3.52 -0.96 14.58
N HIS A 472 -2.42 -1.65 14.34
CA HIS A 472 -1.36 -1.78 15.34
C HIS A 472 -0.47 -0.53 15.32
N ILE A 473 -0.41 0.18 16.45
CA ILE A 473 0.52 1.28 16.68
C ILE A 473 1.57 0.76 17.65
N ALA A 474 2.80 0.53 17.17
CA ALA A 474 3.88 0.03 18.01
C ALA A 474 4.41 1.17 18.92
N HIS A 475 3.89 1.25 20.14
CA HIS A 475 4.46 2.08 21.20
C HIS A 475 5.25 1.19 22.17
N ARG A 476 6.50 0.86 21.83
CA ARG A 476 7.35 0.02 22.68
C ARG A 476 8.54 0.82 23.18
N TRP A 477 8.83 0.69 24.47
CA TRP A 477 10.10 1.14 25.04
C TRP A 477 11.20 0.22 24.57
N GLN A 478 12.28 0.78 24.04
CA GLN A 478 13.48 0.05 23.68
C GLN A 478 14.51 0.21 24.79
N ALA A 479 14.96 -0.92 25.34
CA ALA A 479 16.10 -0.94 26.24
C ALA A 479 17.42 -0.87 25.46
N GLY A 480 18.33 -0.03 25.91
CA GLY A 480 19.67 0.13 25.38
C GLY A 480 20.72 0.07 26.48
N ILE A 481 21.91 -0.38 26.12
CA ILE A 481 23.11 -0.30 26.95
C ILE A 481 24.17 0.35 26.07
N ALA A 482 24.65 1.52 26.47
CA ALA A 482 25.72 2.20 25.75
C ALA A 482 27.10 1.83 26.30
N ASN A 483 28.09 1.93 25.42
CA ASN A 483 29.48 1.78 25.78
C ASN A 483 30.15 3.16 25.75
N CYS A 484 30.45 3.71 26.93
CA CYS A 484 31.24 4.94 27.06
C CYS A 484 32.46 4.65 27.94
N PRO A 485 33.64 4.35 27.35
CA PRO A 485 34.85 4.14 28.11
C PRO A 485 35.27 5.45 28.78
N GLY A 486 35.38 5.46 30.12
CA GLY A 486 35.73 6.66 30.90
C GLY A 486 34.54 7.43 31.49
N CYS A 487 33.30 7.23 31.01
CA CYS A 487 32.12 7.85 31.61
C CYS A 487 31.94 7.37 33.06
N ASN A 488 31.84 8.31 34.00
CA ASN A 488 31.64 8.03 35.44
C ASN A 488 32.78 7.17 36.08
N GLU A 489 33.97 7.12 35.47
CA GLU A 489 35.12 6.34 35.96
C GLU A 489 36.16 7.16 36.74
N ARG A 490 36.16 8.49 36.64
CA ARG A 490 37.14 9.36 37.33
C ARG A 490 36.45 10.40 38.19
N GLY A 491 36.87 10.44 39.46
CA GLY A 491 36.34 11.35 40.50
C GLY A 491 36.72 10.88 41.90
N ILE A 492 36.64 11.77 42.90
CA ILE A 492 36.83 11.44 44.33
C ILE A 492 35.91 10.28 44.75
N GLU A 493 34.77 10.15 44.08
CA GLU A 493 33.75 9.13 44.30
C GLU A 493 34.18 7.74 43.83
N ASN A 494 34.88 7.62 42.69
CA ASN A 494 35.41 6.33 42.26
C ASN A 494 36.63 5.92 43.10
N PHE A 495 37.35 6.89 43.67
CA PHE A 495 38.37 6.64 44.69
C PHE A 495 37.75 6.11 46.00
N LEU A 496 36.65 6.70 46.48
CA LEU A 496 35.93 6.24 47.67
C LEU A 496 35.28 4.85 47.49
N LEU A 497 34.72 4.56 46.31
CA LEU A 497 34.22 3.22 45.96
C LEU A 497 35.35 2.20 45.85
N LYS A 498 36.50 2.57 45.27
CA LYS A 498 37.72 1.74 45.27
C LYS A 498 38.36 1.61 46.64
N LEU A 499 37.88 2.28 47.68
CA LEU A 499 38.27 2.09 49.07
C LEU A 499 37.27 1.24 49.86
N ASP A 500 36.13 0.84 49.27
CA ASP A 500 35.16 -0.05 49.90
C ASP A 500 35.68 -1.50 49.84
N PRO A 501 36.04 -2.13 50.98
CA PRO A 501 36.61 -3.48 51.00
C PRO A 501 35.68 -4.55 50.43
N ARG A 502 34.37 -4.25 50.36
CA ARG A 502 33.35 -5.18 49.83
C ARG A 502 33.44 -5.33 48.32
N GLN A 503 33.87 -4.30 47.60
CA GLN A 503 33.99 -4.31 46.13
C GLN A 503 35.36 -4.81 45.66
N TRP A 504 36.36 -4.93 46.55
CA TRP A 504 37.69 -5.46 46.21
C TRP A 504 37.69 -6.93 45.79
N LEU A 505 36.62 -7.65 46.16
CA LEU A 505 36.45 -9.08 45.89
C LEU A 505 35.45 -9.36 44.77
N ASP A 506 34.75 -8.35 44.26
CA ASP A 506 33.80 -8.50 43.15
C ASP A 506 34.58 -8.61 41.83
N GLY A 507 34.63 -9.82 41.27
CA GLY A 507 35.29 -10.11 39.98
C GLY A 507 36.29 -11.27 39.99
N LEU A 508 36.59 -11.86 41.16
CA LEU A 508 37.46 -13.05 41.26
C LEU A 508 36.69 -14.31 40.83
N ASN A 509 36.63 -14.58 39.53
CA ASN A 509 35.92 -15.75 38.98
C ASN A 509 36.83 -16.98 38.78
N SER A 510 38.13 -16.87 39.01
CA SER A 510 39.07 -18.00 38.93
C SER A 510 39.85 -18.21 40.23
N THR A 511 40.12 -19.48 40.55
CA THR A 511 40.92 -19.86 41.74
C THR A 511 42.35 -19.34 41.67
N THR A 512 42.88 -19.10 40.47
CA THR A 512 44.21 -18.54 40.26
C THR A 512 44.28 -17.05 40.62
N GLU A 513 43.26 -16.26 40.29
CA GLU A 513 43.21 -14.83 40.63
C GLU A 513 43.05 -14.60 42.14
N ALA A 514 42.32 -15.49 42.83
CA ALA A 514 42.18 -15.43 44.28
C ALA A 514 43.50 -15.74 45.01
N VAL A 515 44.27 -16.71 44.50
CA VAL A 515 45.59 -17.06 45.06
C VAL A 515 46.61 -15.95 44.81
N THR A 516 46.62 -15.34 43.62
CA THR A 516 47.51 -14.19 43.34
C THR A 516 47.18 -12.98 44.20
N CYS A 517 45.89 -12.68 44.41
CA CYS A 517 45.44 -11.60 45.29
C CYS A 517 45.87 -11.84 46.75
N ALA A 518 45.70 -13.06 47.26
CA ALA A 518 46.16 -13.43 48.61
C ALA A 518 47.69 -13.29 48.77
N LEU A 519 48.45 -13.63 47.72
CA LEU A 519 49.91 -13.54 47.73
C LEU A 519 50.40 -12.08 47.67
N GLU A 520 49.74 -11.22 46.91
CA GLU A 520 50.01 -9.78 46.88
C GLU A 520 49.72 -9.11 48.24
N ILE A 521 48.59 -9.45 48.87
CA ILE A 521 48.26 -8.94 50.21
C ILE A 521 49.30 -9.42 51.24
N ALA A 522 49.72 -10.69 51.17
CA ALA A 522 50.76 -11.22 52.04
C ALA A 522 52.10 -10.49 51.85
N LEU A 523 52.50 -10.21 50.61
CA LEU A 523 53.72 -9.46 50.31
C LEU A 523 53.67 -8.02 50.82
N ILE A 524 52.51 -7.35 50.73
CA ILE A 524 52.31 -6.02 51.29
C ILE A 524 52.43 -6.05 52.81
N ILE A 525 51.81 -7.02 53.49
CA ILE A 525 51.91 -7.18 54.95
C ILE A 525 53.36 -7.44 55.37
N VAL A 526 54.08 -8.31 54.66
CA VAL A 526 55.50 -8.59 54.92
C VAL A 526 56.36 -7.35 54.68
N SER A 527 56.09 -6.57 53.63
CA SER A 527 56.79 -5.31 53.35
C SER A 527 56.55 -4.29 54.47
N ILE A 528 55.32 -4.13 54.94
CA ILE A 528 54.98 -3.22 56.04
C ILE A 528 55.68 -3.68 57.34
N LEU A 529 55.64 -4.98 57.65
CA LEU A 529 56.32 -5.54 58.83
C LEU A 529 57.85 -5.36 58.74
N ALA A 530 58.44 -5.57 57.57
CA ALA A 530 59.87 -5.33 57.33
C ALA A 530 60.21 -3.84 57.51
N THR A 531 59.37 -2.94 57.01
CA THR A 531 59.56 -1.49 57.17
C THR A 531 59.46 -1.07 58.64
N VAL A 532 58.48 -1.61 59.38
CA VAL A 532 58.34 -1.40 60.83
C VAL A 532 59.55 -1.96 61.58
N LEU A 533 60.05 -3.15 61.21
CA LEU A 533 61.24 -3.74 61.82
C LEU A 533 62.50 -2.91 61.54
N ILE A 534 62.70 -2.44 60.31
CA ILE A 534 63.84 -1.57 59.96
C ILE A 534 63.76 -0.25 60.73
N CYS A 535 62.59 0.37 60.77
CA CYS A 535 62.39 1.61 61.54
C CYS A 535 62.65 1.38 63.04
N THR A 536 62.10 0.32 63.64
CA THR A 536 62.17 0.09 65.09
C THR A 536 63.49 -0.51 65.57
N LYS A 537 64.16 -1.34 64.76
CA LYS A 537 65.38 -2.08 65.13
C LYS A 537 66.65 -1.51 64.52
N CYS A 538 66.59 -0.75 63.44
CA CYS A 538 67.77 -0.14 62.82
C CYS A 538 67.78 1.37 63.01
N ILE A 539 66.69 2.07 62.67
CA ILE A 539 66.67 3.55 62.68
C ILE A 539 66.58 4.12 64.11
N ILE A 540 65.64 3.65 64.93
CA ILE A 540 65.47 4.14 66.31
C ILE A 540 66.72 3.96 67.20
N PRO A 541 67.44 2.81 67.20
CA PRO A 541 68.66 2.68 68.01
C PRO A 541 69.84 3.49 67.46
N LEU A 542 69.94 3.72 66.15
CA LEU A 542 70.94 4.63 65.57
C LEU A 542 70.70 6.08 66.01
N VAL A 543 69.44 6.52 66.06
CA VAL A 543 69.08 7.86 66.56
C VAL A 543 69.31 7.98 68.09
N ARG A 544 69.16 6.90 68.86
CA ARG A 544 69.49 6.91 70.30
C ARG A 544 71.00 6.94 70.56
N CYS A 545 71.84 6.36 69.70
CA CYS A 545 73.30 6.43 69.83
C CYS A 545 73.88 7.81 69.45
N THR A 546 73.25 8.53 68.52
CA THR A 546 73.69 9.89 68.18
C THR A 546 73.32 10.93 69.24
N ILE A 547 72.25 10.70 70.01
CA ILE A 547 71.80 11.61 71.08
C ILE A 547 72.54 11.37 72.42
N SER A 548 73.12 10.19 72.66
CA SER A 548 73.84 9.87 73.91
C SER A 548 75.31 10.33 73.97
N LEU A 549 75.89 10.79 72.84
CA LEU A 549 77.26 11.32 72.75
C LEU A 549 77.37 12.82 73.10
N SER A 550 76.26 13.51 73.35
CA SER A 550 76.25 14.91 73.82
C SER A 550 76.10 14.98 75.34
N LYS A 551 77.13 14.59 76.10
CA LYS A 551 77.32 15.07 77.48
C LYS A 551 78.55 15.98 77.53
N PRO A 552 78.41 17.28 77.82
CA PRO A 552 79.57 18.16 78.03
C PRO A 552 80.27 17.81 79.36
N PRO A 553 81.59 18.00 79.46
CA PRO A 553 82.34 17.75 80.69
C PRO A 553 81.91 18.73 81.79
N ARG A 554 81.79 18.22 83.03
CA ARG A 554 81.57 19.04 84.24
C ARG A 554 82.83 19.88 84.51
N LYS A 555 82.61 21.14 84.90
CA LYS A 555 83.62 21.99 85.55
C LYS A 555 84.04 21.40 86.89
#